data_AF-A0A835CK91-F1
#
_entry.id   AF-A0A835CK91-F1
#
_cell.length_a   1.000
_cell.length_b   1.000
_cell.length_c   1.000
_cell.angle_alpha   90.00
_cell.angle_beta   90.00
_cell.angle_gamma   90.00
#
_symmetry.space_group_name_H-M   'P 1'
#
loop_
_entity.id
_entity.type
_entity.pdbx_description
1 polymer ?
#
loop_
_entity_poly.entity_id
_entity_poly.type
_entity_poly.pdbx_seq_one_letter_code
_entity_poly.pdbx_strand_id
1 'polypeptide(L)'
;MNEDPYQHLKEFHVVCSSMKPERVTEEQVKLRAFPFSLDGVAKEWLFYLPASSVTSWEGMMRLFLTIGSDSRSFVQVVHSMIPLNNLSFINFMKACCLP
;
A
#
# COMPACT_ATOMS: atom_id res chain seq x y z
N MET A 1 16.40 -11.43 0.35
CA MET A 1 15.75 -11.76 1.63
C MET A 1 14.26 -11.78 1.34
N ASN A 2 13.55 -12.85 1.69
CA ASN A 2 12.12 -13.00 1.40
C ASN A 2 11.31 -12.09 2.33
N GLU A 3 10.51 -11.19 1.79
CA GLU A 3 9.56 -10.39 2.57
C GLU A 3 8.24 -11.14 2.72
N ASP A 4 7.75 -11.23 3.96
CA ASP A 4 6.47 -11.85 4.28
C ASP A 4 5.33 -10.87 3.97
N PRO A 5 4.32 -11.23 3.14
CA PRO A 5 3.21 -10.34 2.83
C PRO A 5 2.46 -9.88 4.09
N TYR A 6 2.45 -10.67 5.18
CA TYR A 6 1.89 -10.21 6.45
C TYR A 6 2.75 -9.16 7.14
N GLN A 7 4.08 -9.26 7.02
CA GLN A 7 5.00 -8.27 7.55
C GLN A 7 4.88 -6.95 6.79
N HIS A 8 4.79 -6.98 5.46
CA HIS A 8 4.51 -5.81 4.62
C HIS A 8 3.25 -5.06 5.08
N LEU A 9 2.14 -5.79 5.27
CA LEU A 9 0.87 -5.20 5.70
C LEU A 9 0.97 -4.51 7.08
N LYS A 10 1.75 -5.08 8.00
CA LYS A 10 1.99 -4.48 9.32
C LYS A 10 2.77 -3.18 9.21
N GLU A 11 3.88 -3.19 8.47
CA GLU A 11 4.72 -2.00 8.34
C GLU A 11 4.00 -0.89 7.55
N PHE A 12 3.29 -1.25 6.48
CA PHE A 12 2.45 -0.33 5.72
C PHE A 12 1.37 0.34 6.58
N HIS A 13 0.76 -0.41 7.51
CA HIS A 13 -0.21 0.17 8.46
C HIS A 13 0.44 1.22 9.37
N VAL A 14 1.63 0.94 9.91
CA VAL A 14 2.36 1.91 10.75
C VAL A 14 2.64 3.21 9.99
N VAL A 15 3.13 3.10 8.75
CA VAL A 15 3.39 4.27 7.88
C VAL A 15 2.11 5.06 7.63
N CYS A 16 1.04 4.41 7.17
CA CYS A 16 -0.23 5.08 6.86
C CYS A 16 -0.85 5.77 8.08
N SER A 17 -0.82 5.11 9.24
CA SER A 17 -1.33 5.67 10.50
C SER A 17 -0.57 6.92 10.93
N SER A 18 0.75 6.95 10.72
CA SER A 18 1.59 8.09 11.09
C SER A 18 1.43 9.32 10.18
N MET A 19 0.91 9.13 8.97
CA MET A 19 0.84 10.17 7.93
C MET A 19 -0.60 10.53 7.52
N LYS A 20 -1.59 10.02 8.24
CA LYS A 20 -3.02 10.20 7.94
C LYS A 20 -3.43 11.67 8.03
N PRO A 21 -3.94 12.30 6.95
CA PRO A 21 -4.55 13.62 7.05
C PRO A 21 -5.80 13.62 7.95
N GLU A 22 -6.07 14.71 8.67
CA GLU A 22 -7.23 14.81 9.60
C GLU A 22 -8.56 14.44 8.94
N ARG A 23 -8.79 14.92 7.72
CA ARG A 23 -10.08 14.81 7.00
C ARG A 23 -10.24 13.55 6.16
N VAL A 24 -9.30 12.61 6.24
CA VAL A 24 -9.28 11.39 5.41
C VAL A 24 -9.32 10.18 6.33
N THR A 25 -10.13 9.18 6.00
CA THR A 25 -10.17 7.94 6.79
C THR A 25 -8.90 7.13 6.55
N GLU A 26 -8.49 6.36 7.56
CA GLU A 26 -7.29 5.52 7.45
C GLU A 26 -7.42 4.50 6.29
N GLU A 27 -8.63 3.99 6.08
CA GLU A 27 -8.95 3.11 4.96
C GLU A 27 -8.73 3.79 3.60
N GLN A 28 -9.17 5.03 3.43
CA GLN A 28 -8.94 5.80 2.20
C GLN A 28 -7.45 6.05 1.94
N VAL A 29 -6.70 6.37 3.01
CA VAL A 29 -5.23 6.53 2.95
C VAL A 29 -4.59 5.23 2.48
N LYS A 30 -4.92 4.11 3.12
CA LYS A 30 -4.39 2.78 2.79
C LYS A 30 -4.70 2.39 1.35
N LEU A 31 -5.97 2.47 0.93
CA LEU A 31 -6.37 2.10 -0.43
C LEU A 31 -5.66 2.93 -1.51
N ARG A 32 -5.47 4.24 -1.28
CA ARG A 32 -4.76 5.12 -2.24
C ARG A 32 -3.25 4.94 -2.21
N ALA A 33 -2.65 4.66 -1.06
CA ALA A 33 -1.20 4.49 -0.91
C ALA A 33 -0.72 3.09 -1.32
N PHE A 34 -1.57 2.07 -1.19
CA PHE A 34 -1.17 0.67 -1.38
C PHE A 34 -0.56 0.38 -2.75
N PRO A 35 -1.08 0.88 -3.90
CA PRO A 35 -0.46 0.68 -5.20
C PRO A 35 1.00 1.16 -5.28
N PHE A 36 1.34 2.19 -4.51
CA PHE A 36 2.69 2.75 -4.46
C PHE A 36 3.62 1.91 -3.61
N SER A 37 3.10 1.08 -2.71
CA SER A 37 3.86 0.14 -1.89
C SER A 37 4.25 -1.15 -2.63
N LEU A 38 3.72 -1.36 -3.84
CA LEU A 38 3.94 -2.57 -4.63
C LEU A 38 4.96 -2.34 -5.75
N ASP A 39 5.65 -3.40 -6.13
CA ASP A 39 6.53 -3.42 -7.30
C ASP A 39 6.42 -4.78 -8.04
N GLY A 40 6.96 -4.82 -9.26
CA GLY A 40 7.01 -6.02 -10.11
C GLY A 40 5.65 -6.71 -10.27
N VAL A 41 5.63 -8.02 -10.10
CA VAL A 41 4.44 -8.87 -10.33
C VAL A 41 3.27 -8.49 -9.43
N ALA A 42 3.52 -8.04 -8.19
CA ALA A 42 2.44 -7.61 -7.29
C ALA A 42 1.76 -6.32 -7.78
N LYS A 43 2.55 -5.41 -8.35
CA LYS A 43 2.03 -4.18 -8.95
C LYS A 43 1.25 -4.47 -10.22
N GLU A 44 1.78 -5.33 -11.10
CA GLU A 44 1.07 -5.78 -12.31
C GLU A 44 -0.25 -6.46 -11.96
N TRP A 45 -0.25 -7.39 -11.01
CA TRP A 45 -1.47 -8.05 -10.52
C TRP A 45 -2.54 -7.04 -10.11
N LEU A 46 -2.17 -6.00 -9.35
CA LEU A 46 -3.11 -4.97 -8.92
C LEU A 46 -3.72 -4.22 -10.11
N PHE A 47 -2.94 -3.92 -11.16
CA PHE A 47 -3.42 -3.28 -12.38
C PHE A 47 -4.38 -4.16 -13.20
N TYR A 48 -4.26 -5.48 -13.10
CA TYR A 48 -5.14 -6.42 -13.80
C TYR A 48 -6.44 -6.74 -13.03
N LEU A 49 -6.61 -6.26 -11.80
CA LEU A 49 -7.87 -6.43 -11.09
C LEU A 49 -9.00 -5.67 -11.82
N PRO A 50 -10.18 -6.27 -11.99
CA PRO A 50 -11.33 -5.57 -12.54
C PRO A 50 -11.63 -4.30 -11.74
N ALA A 51 -12.05 -3.22 -12.41
CA ALA A 51 -12.50 -2.02 -11.74
C ALA A 51 -13.58 -2.36 -10.69
N SER A 52 -13.54 -1.71 -9.53
CA SER A 52 -14.45 -1.95 -8.40
C SER A 52 -14.34 -3.33 -7.72
N SER A 53 -13.32 -4.15 -8.05
CA SER A 53 -13.06 -5.40 -7.32
C SER A 53 -12.69 -5.17 -5.85
N VAL A 54 -12.21 -3.97 -5.53
CA VAL A 54 -11.80 -3.60 -4.18
C VAL A 54 -12.43 -2.28 -3.80
N THR A 55 -13.34 -2.34 -2.84
CA THR A 55 -14.01 -1.16 -2.25
C THR A 55 -13.66 -0.97 -0.78
N SER A 56 -13.02 -1.95 -0.16
CA SER A 56 -12.57 -1.90 1.23
C SER A 56 -11.12 -2.36 1.39
N TRP A 57 -10.46 -1.85 2.42
CA TRP A 57 -9.09 -2.25 2.77
C TRP A 57 -9.02 -3.74 3.11
N GLU A 58 -10.02 -4.28 3.81
CA GLU A 58 -10.11 -5.70 4.13
C GLU A 58 -10.17 -6.58 2.86
N GLY A 59 -10.94 -6.15 1.86
CA GLY A 59 -10.99 -6.81 0.55
C GLY A 59 -9.64 -6.78 -0.15
N MET A 60 -8.95 -5.63 -0.11
CA MET A 60 -7.60 -5.48 -0.66
C MET A 60 -6.63 -6.46 -0.01
N MET A 61 -6.62 -6.51 1.33
CA MET A 61 -5.74 -7.40 2.09
C MET A 61 -5.97 -8.86 1.73
N ARG A 62 -7.24 -9.31 1.67
CA ARG A 62 -7.56 -10.70 1.31
C ARG A 62 -6.99 -11.05 -0.07
N LEU A 63 -7.24 -10.20 -1.06
CA LEU A 63 -6.75 -10.39 -2.42
C LEU A 63 -5.22 -10.34 -2.51
N PHE A 64 -4.58 -9.43 -1.79
CA PHE A 64 -3.12 -9.38 -1.74
C PHE A 64 -2.52 -10.62 -1.06
N LEU A 65 -3.20 -11.18 -0.06
CA LEU A 65 -2.73 -12.42 0.57
C LEU A 65 -2.95 -13.65 -0.31
N THR A 66 -3.90 -13.64 -1.26
CA THR A 66 -4.08 -14.77 -2.19
C THR A 66 -2.96 -14.88 -3.22
N ILE A 67 -2.29 -13.78 -3.55
CA ILE A 67 -1.10 -13.82 -4.42
C ILE A 67 0.18 -14.26 -3.68
N GLY A 68 0.12 -14.38 -2.35
CA GLY A 68 1.28 -14.59 -1.49
C GLY A 68 1.82 -16.02 -1.50
N SER A 69 2.85 -16.28 -2.32
CA SER A 69 4.10 -17.03 -1.98
C SER A 69 5.01 -17.32 -3.18
N ASP A 70 4.60 -17.08 -4.44
CA ASP A 70 5.39 -17.49 -5.62
C ASP A 70 6.06 -16.34 -6.42
N SER A 71 5.78 -15.08 -6.07
CA SER A 71 6.40 -13.93 -6.76
C SER A 71 7.69 -13.48 -6.10
N ARG A 72 8.82 -13.80 -6.73
CA ARG A 72 10.21 -13.44 -6.34
C ARG A 72 10.54 -11.94 -6.40
N SER A 73 9.60 -11.05 -6.08
CA SER A 73 9.77 -9.59 -6.19
C SER A 73 8.95 -8.82 -5.16
N PHE A 74 8.61 -9.44 -4.02
CA PHE A 74 7.87 -8.76 -2.98
C PHE A 74 8.74 -7.67 -2.35
N VAL A 75 8.45 -6.44 -2.80
CA VAL A 75 8.49 -5.20 -2.04
C VAL A 75 9.90 -4.69 -1.72
N GLN A 76 10.41 -3.82 -2.58
CA GLN A 76 11.52 -2.92 -2.23
C GLN A 76 11.02 -1.68 -1.44
N VAL A 77 9.71 -1.57 -1.19
CA VAL A 77 9.08 -0.27 -0.97
C VAL A 77 8.91 0.16 0.48
N VAL A 78 8.66 -0.75 1.44
CA VAL A 78 8.49 -0.28 2.83
C VAL A 78 9.81 0.21 3.42
N HIS A 79 10.92 -0.46 3.09
CA HIS A 79 12.28 0.02 3.41
C HIS A 79 12.62 1.37 2.76
N SER A 80 11.98 1.75 1.65
CA SER A 80 12.11 3.08 1.03
C SER A 80 11.05 4.08 1.50
N MET A 81 9.95 3.64 2.13
CA MET A 81 9.00 4.51 2.84
C MET A 81 9.46 4.88 4.27
N ILE A 82 10.28 4.04 4.91
CA ILE A 82 10.89 4.29 6.22
C ILE A 82 11.80 5.55 6.25
N PRO A 83 12.67 5.83 5.25
CA PRO A 83 13.35 7.13 5.16
C PRO A 83 12.43 8.25 4.63
N LEU A 84 11.23 7.95 4.11
CA LEU A 84 10.26 8.95 3.67
C LEU A 84 9.35 9.42 4.82
N ASN A 85 9.96 9.86 5.92
CA ASN A 85 9.44 11.01 6.68
C ASN A 85 9.64 12.32 5.87
N ASN A 86 9.55 12.21 4.54
CA ASN A 86 9.89 13.23 3.58
C ASN A 86 8.61 13.99 3.25
N LEU A 87 8.68 15.32 3.31
CA LEU A 87 7.59 16.20 2.90
C LEU A 87 6.99 15.80 1.55
N SER A 88 7.77 15.21 0.63
CA SER A 88 7.27 14.73 -0.67
C SER A 88 6.19 13.65 -0.55
N PHE A 89 6.36 12.63 0.32
CA PHE A 89 5.37 11.57 0.49
C PHE A 89 4.15 12.06 1.27
N ILE A 90 4.35 12.93 2.27
CA ILE A 90 3.26 13.61 2.97
C ILE A 90 2.47 14.50 2.01
N ASN A 91 3.14 15.27 1.16
CA ASN A 91 2.51 16.12 0.15
C ASN A 91 1.83 15.29 -0.94
N PHE A 92 2.43 14.15 -1.33
CA PHE A 92 1.82 13.20 -2.24
C PHE A 92 0.52 12.62 -1.67
N MET A 93 0.54 12.20 -0.39
CA MET A 93 -0.64 11.71 0.30
C MET A 93 -1.70 12.81 0.47
N LYS A 94 -1.29 14.06 0.73
CA LYS A 94 -2.20 15.22 0.71
C LYS A 94 -2.80 15.44 -0.68
N ALA A 95 -2.00 15.40 -1.74
CA ALA A 95 -2.44 15.60 -3.13
C ALA A 95 -3.37 14.48 -3.62
N CYS A 96 -3.10 13.23 -3.25
CA CYS A 96 -3.94 12.10 -3.62
C CYS A 96 -5.24 12.01 -2.81
N CYS A 97 -5.28 12.65 -1.63
CA CYS A 97 -6.41 12.50 -0.70
C CYS A 97 -7.29 13.74 -0.50
N LEU A 98 -6.86 14.92 -0.97
CA LEU A 98 -7.70 16.11 -1.06
C LEU A 98 -8.49 16.10 -2.39
N PRO A 99 -9.73 16.62 -2.40
CA PRO A 99 -10.53 16.74 -3.62
C PRO A 99 -9.97 17.78 -4.61
#